data_AF-A0A920HPD8-F1
#
_entry.id   AF-A0A920HPD8-F1
#
_cell.length_a   1.000
_cell.length_b   1.000
_cell.length_c   1.000
_cell.angle_alpha   90.00
_cell.angle_beta   90.00
_cell.angle_gamma   90.00
#
_symmetry.space_group_name_H-M   'P 1'
#
loop_
_entity.id
_entity.type
_entity.pdbx_description
1 polymer ?
#
loop_
_entity_poly.entity_id
_entity_poly.type
_entity_poly.pdbx_seq_one_letter_code
_entity_poly.pdbx_strand_id
1 'polypeptide(L)'
;MLVGRQEKIEDTLKKIGLRPDTDIEIVNSKDSDKSEEYADFLYKRLQRKGYLRRDCLRMVNNDRNIFSSCMTSLGHADAMITGTTEIIHLRLRIYTQVIDPINNKRIVGISAMVSGPRTVLVADTNVHDMPSAEEIADIAEAGAELARRLGFVPRVALLAYSSFGYPEGERSTFMREAVDILDKRNTNFEYDGEMAADVALTQKLWSSILSVDYQGQQMF
;
A
#
# COMPACT_ATOMS: atom_id res chain seq x y z
N MET A 1 -21.36 7.29 1.43
CA MET A 1 -21.55 6.96 2.85
C MET A 1 -20.45 7.61 3.70
N LEU A 2 -20.79 8.13 4.88
CA LEU A 2 -19.87 8.69 5.88
C LEU A 2 -20.08 8.01 7.22
N VAL A 3 -18.99 7.74 7.95
CA VAL A 3 -19.05 7.14 9.29
C VAL A 3 -18.71 8.17 10.35
N GLY A 4 -19.68 8.47 11.22
CA GLY A 4 -19.52 9.43 12.31
C GLY A 4 -20.83 9.89 12.91
N ARG A 5 -20.75 10.83 13.85
CA ARG A 5 -21.95 11.40 14.50
C ARG A 5 -22.70 12.28 13.49
N GLN A 6 -23.98 11.98 13.28
CA GLN A 6 -24.82 12.67 12.30
C GLN A 6 -24.81 14.19 12.46
N GLU A 7 -25.10 14.71 13.66
CA GLU A 7 -25.10 16.15 13.94
C GLU A 7 -23.78 16.84 13.55
N LYS A 8 -22.63 16.19 13.83
CA LYS A 8 -21.31 16.76 13.50
C LYS A 8 -21.04 16.78 12.00
N ILE A 9 -21.50 15.77 11.28
CA ILE A 9 -21.35 15.70 9.82
C ILE A 9 -22.25 16.75 9.17
N GLU A 10 -23.52 16.83 9.56
CA GLU A 10 -24.47 17.84 9.04
C GLU A 10 -24.00 19.28 9.32
N ASP A 11 -23.49 19.57 10.51
CA ASP A 11 -22.88 20.86 10.84
C ASP A 11 -21.68 21.18 9.95
N THR A 12 -20.85 20.18 9.64
CA THR A 12 -19.68 20.34 8.78
C THR A 12 -20.10 20.59 7.33
N LEU A 13 -21.09 19.85 6.82
CA LEU A 13 -21.66 20.06 5.49
C LEU A 13 -22.17 21.50 5.33
N LYS A 14 -22.95 22.00 6.30
CA LYS A 14 -23.43 23.39 6.30
C LYS A 14 -22.29 24.40 6.23
N LYS A 15 -21.22 24.19 7.03
CA LYS A 15 -20.05 25.10 7.07
C LYS A 15 -19.29 25.17 5.75
N ILE A 16 -19.23 24.08 4.99
CA ILE A 16 -18.59 24.05 3.67
C ILE A 16 -19.55 24.42 2.53
N GLY A 17 -20.75 24.92 2.86
CA GLY A 17 -21.74 25.37 1.88
C GLY A 17 -22.53 24.24 1.20
N LEU A 18 -22.41 23.01 1.70
CA LEU A 18 -23.23 21.88 1.25
C LEU A 18 -24.54 21.84 2.05
N ARG A 19 -25.62 21.54 1.35
CA ARG A 19 -26.93 21.39 2.00
C ARG A 19 -27.01 20.03 2.70
N PRO A 20 -27.76 19.89 3.81
CA PRO A 20 -27.88 18.62 4.54
C PRO A 20 -28.69 17.55 3.79
N ASP A 21 -29.48 17.93 2.79
CA ASP A 21 -30.31 17.05 1.95
C ASP A 21 -29.49 16.31 0.88
N THR A 22 -28.24 15.97 1.20
CA THR A 22 -27.43 15.11 0.33
C THR A 22 -27.92 13.67 0.38
N ASP A 23 -27.83 12.94 -0.74
CA ASP A 23 -28.01 11.47 -0.80
C ASP A 23 -26.85 10.68 -0.13
N ILE A 24 -26.08 11.34 0.76
CA ILE A 24 -24.97 10.72 1.47
C ILE A 24 -25.51 10.03 2.71
N GLU A 25 -25.52 8.70 2.70
CA GLU A 25 -25.80 7.90 3.88
C GLU A 25 -24.79 8.20 5.00
N ILE A 26 -25.30 8.43 6.22
CA ILE A 26 -24.48 8.64 7.43
C ILE A 26 -24.74 7.49 8.39
N VAL A 27 -23.67 6.80 8.78
CA VAL A 27 -23.72 5.66 9.71
C VAL A 27 -22.91 5.97 10.96
N ASN A 28 -23.42 5.54 12.11
CA ASN A 28 -22.75 5.69 13.40
C ASN A 28 -22.77 4.36 14.15
N SER A 29 -21.66 3.99 14.78
CA SER A 29 -21.58 2.78 15.61
C SER A 29 -22.57 2.78 16.77
N LYS A 30 -22.88 3.96 17.31
CA LYS A 30 -23.83 4.12 18.43
C LYS A 30 -25.26 3.71 18.04
N ASP A 31 -25.64 3.95 16.80
CA ASP A 31 -27.01 3.83 16.32
C ASP A 31 -27.18 2.60 15.40
N SER A 32 -26.09 1.84 15.19
CA SER A 32 -26.04 0.68 14.32
C SER A 32 -26.44 -0.61 15.05
N ASP A 33 -27.36 -1.36 14.46
CA ASP A 33 -27.73 -2.72 14.87
C ASP A 33 -26.65 -3.77 14.54
N LYS A 34 -25.64 -3.39 13.74
CA LYS A 34 -24.54 -4.28 13.32
C LYS A 34 -23.37 -4.37 14.30
N SER A 35 -23.36 -3.56 15.36
CA SER A 35 -22.21 -3.47 16.27
C SER A 35 -21.89 -4.81 16.97
N GLU A 36 -22.90 -5.62 17.31
CA GLU A 36 -22.69 -6.96 17.87
C GLU A 36 -22.12 -7.94 16.84
N GLU A 37 -22.62 -7.91 15.59
CA GLU A 37 -22.11 -8.72 14.48
C GLU A 37 -20.62 -8.43 14.23
N TYR A 38 -20.25 -7.15 14.22
CA TYR A 38 -18.87 -6.71 14.04
C TYR A 38 -17.98 -7.11 15.21
N ALA A 39 -18.51 -7.07 16.44
CA ALA A 39 -17.79 -7.52 17.62
C ALA A 39 -17.50 -9.02 17.59
N ASP A 40 -18.47 -9.84 17.15
CA ASP A 40 -18.31 -11.28 16.99
C ASP A 40 -17.33 -11.63 15.87
N PHE A 41 -17.40 -10.93 14.74
CA PHE A 41 -16.42 -11.04 13.67
C PHE A 41 -15.00 -10.76 14.17
N LEU A 42 -14.81 -9.63 14.86
CA LEU A 42 -13.51 -9.23 15.39
C LEU A 42 -13.01 -10.19 16.47
N TYR A 43 -13.89 -10.66 17.36
CA TYR A 43 -13.54 -11.59 18.43
C TYR A 43 -13.03 -12.93 17.88
N LYS A 44 -13.67 -13.49 16.84
CA LYS A 44 -13.20 -14.72 16.18
C LYS A 44 -11.75 -14.62 15.71
N ARG A 45 -11.33 -13.41 15.29
CA ARG A 45 -9.98 -13.11 14.80
C ARG A 45 -8.98 -12.84 15.94
N LEU A 46 -9.42 -12.19 17.01
CA LEU A 46 -8.53 -11.68 18.07
C LEU A 46 -8.51 -12.50 19.36
N GLN A 47 -9.42 -13.47 19.55
CA GLN A 47 -9.51 -14.27 20.77
C GLN A 47 -8.20 -15.01 21.11
N ARG A 48 -7.49 -15.54 20.10
CA ARG A 48 -6.18 -16.21 20.28
C ARG A 48 -5.03 -15.24 20.53
N LYS A 49 -5.28 -13.94 20.41
CA LYS A 49 -4.37 -12.85 20.75
C LYS A 49 -4.71 -12.22 22.11
N GLY A 50 -5.58 -12.84 22.91
CA GLY A 50 -5.90 -12.43 24.27
C GLY A 50 -7.04 -11.41 24.42
N TYR A 51 -7.75 -11.08 23.35
CA TYR A 51 -8.88 -10.14 23.41
C TYR A 51 -10.13 -10.80 23.95
N LEU A 52 -10.90 -10.09 24.78
CA LEU A 52 -12.24 -10.50 25.19
C LEU A 52 -13.29 -9.99 24.20
N ARG A 53 -14.42 -10.67 24.07
CA ARG A 53 -15.55 -10.22 23.23
C ARG A 53 -16.01 -8.79 23.58
N ARG A 54 -16.10 -8.49 24.88
CA ARG A 54 -16.46 -7.14 25.37
C ARG A 54 -15.47 -6.05 24.91
N ASP A 55 -14.19 -6.39 24.78
CA ASP A 55 -13.17 -5.46 24.30
C ASP A 55 -13.33 -5.22 22.81
N CYS A 56 -13.65 -6.27 22.04
CA CYS A 56 -13.95 -6.15 20.62
C CYS A 56 -15.18 -5.26 20.38
N LEU A 57 -16.26 -5.45 21.16
CA LEU A 57 -17.44 -4.58 21.12
C LEU A 57 -17.09 -3.12 21.45
N ARG A 58 -16.27 -2.90 22.49
CA ARG A 58 -15.79 -1.55 22.85
C ARG A 58 -14.96 -0.92 21.72
N MET A 59 -14.15 -1.70 21.01
CA MET A 59 -13.37 -1.22 19.86
C MET A 59 -14.30 -0.83 18.70
N VAL A 60 -15.25 -1.69 18.35
CA VAL A 60 -16.26 -1.42 17.31
C VAL A 60 -17.07 -0.17 17.63
N ASN A 61 -17.49 0.01 18.89
CA ASN A 61 -18.33 1.14 19.27
C ASN A 61 -17.59 2.47 19.31
N ASN A 62 -16.29 2.47 19.64
CA ASN A 62 -15.55 3.71 19.91
C ASN A 62 -14.56 4.11 18.81
N ASP A 63 -14.10 3.17 17.98
CA ASP A 63 -13.15 3.46 16.90
C ASP A 63 -13.86 3.37 15.54
N ARG A 64 -14.09 4.55 14.93
CA ARG A 64 -14.75 4.65 13.62
C ARG A 64 -14.06 3.82 12.54
N ASN A 65 -12.74 3.66 12.64
CA ASN A 65 -11.97 2.92 11.65
C ASN A 65 -12.13 1.42 11.83
N ILE A 66 -12.20 0.91 13.07
CA ILE A 66 -12.54 -0.50 13.30
C ILE A 66 -13.95 -0.77 12.78
N PHE A 67 -14.91 0.09 13.14
CA PHE A 67 -16.29 -0.03 12.66
C PHE A 67 -16.37 -0.06 11.13
N SER A 68 -15.76 0.93 10.47
CA SER A 68 -15.74 1.04 9.00
C SER A 68 -14.98 -0.11 8.33
N SER A 69 -13.91 -0.61 8.98
CA SER A 69 -13.19 -1.79 8.50
C SER A 69 -14.08 -3.03 8.56
N CYS A 70 -14.85 -3.21 9.64
CA CYS A 70 -15.78 -4.33 9.77
C CYS A 70 -16.91 -4.25 8.74
N MET A 71 -17.46 -3.05 8.49
CA MET A 71 -18.43 -2.82 7.42
C MET A 71 -17.88 -3.32 6.07
N THR A 72 -16.63 -2.97 5.75
CA THR A 72 -16.00 -3.34 4.49
C THR A 72 -15.74 -4.86 4.42
N SER A 73 -15.18 -5.44 5.49
CA SER A 73 -14.88 -6.89 5.54
C SER A 73 -16.12 -7.78 5.47
N LEU A 74 -17.28 -7.29 5.91
CA LEU A 74 -18.55 -8.03 5.89
C LEU A 74 -19.46 -7.67 4.71
N GLY A 75 -18.97 -6.87 3.75
CA GLY A 75 -19.71 -6.53 2.53
C GLY A 75 -20.82 -5.51 2.71
N HIS A 76 -20.83 -4.77 3.83
CA HIS A 76 -21.70 -3.61 4.02
C HIS A 76 -21.12 -2.32 3.41
N ALA A 77 -19.89 -2.38 2.89
CA ALA A 77 -19.25 -1.36 2.06
C ALA A 77 -18.24 -2.04 1.12
N ASP A 78 -18.04 -1.48 -0.08
CA ASP A 78 -17.07 -2.03 -1.03
C ASP A 78 -15.63 -1.59 -0.75
N ALA A 79 -15.46 -0.39 -0.18
CA ALA A 79 -14.16 0.20 0.10
C ALA A 79 -14.22 1.18 1.26
N MET A 80 -13.12 1.31 1.99
CA MET A 80 -12.92 2.31 3.03
C MET A 80 -11.82 3.29 2.63
N ILE A 81 -12.12 4.59 2.73
CA ILE A 81 -11.14 5.67 2.59
C ILE A 81 -11.00 6.36 3.94
N THR A 82 -9.78 6.43 4.47
CA THR A 82 -9.46 7.03 5.78
C THR A 82 -8.06 7.63 5.78
N GLY A 83 -7.58 8.13 6.93
CA GLY A 83 -6.19 8.58 7.11
C GLY A 83 -5.97 10.09 6.93
N THR A 84 -7.00 10.88 6.63
CA THR A 84 -6.89 12.34 6.49
C THR A 84 -6.44 13.06 7.77
N THR A 85 -6.66 12.45 8.94
CA THR A 85 -6.28 13.01 10.25
C THR A 85 -5.39 12.06 11.05
N GLU A 86 -4.80 11.04 10.42
CA GLU A 86 -4.10 9.97 11.13
C GLU A 86 -2.79 9.57 10.44
N ILE A 87 -1.82 9.13 11.24
CA ILE A 87 -0.54 8.65 10.74
C ILE A 87 -0.66 7.17 10.40
N ILE A 88 -0.45 6.82 9.11
CA ILE A 88 -0.66 5.48 8.59
C ILE A 88 0.14 4.41 9.34
N HIS A 89 1.41 4.67 9.65
CA HIS A 89 2.28 3.74 10.39
C HIS A 89 1.71 3.34 11.76
N LEU A 90 1.01 4.25 12.45
CA LEU A 90 0.41 3.98 13.76
C LEU A 90 -0.91 3.21 13.65
N ARG A 91 -1.64 3.37 12.54
CA ARG A 91 -2.99 2.82 12.37
C ARG A 91 -3.03 1.55 11.53
N LEU A 92 -1.97 1.24 10.76
CA LEU A 92 -1.93 0.04 9.93
C LEU A 92 -2.18 -1.25 10.71
N ARG A 93 -1.64 -1.33 11.94
CA ARG A 93 -1.89 -2.47 12.86
C ARG A 93 -3.35 -2.62 13.25
N ILE A 94 -4.11 -1.53 13.30
CA ILE A 94 -5.53 -1.53 13.65
C ILE A 94 -6.35 -2.03 12.47
N TYR A 95 -6.04 -1.57 11.25
CA TYR A 95 -6.69 -2.07 10.04
C TYR A 95 -6.45 -3.57 9.85
N THR A 96 -5.22 -4.04 10.08
CA THR A 96 -4.86 -5.47 9.95
C THR A 96 -5.43 -6.39 11.05
N GLN A 97 -6.05 -5.84 12.09
CA GLN A 97 -6.88 -6.65 13.00
C GLN A 97 -8.19 -7.09 12.34
N VAL A 98 -8.67 -6.33 11.36
CA VAL A 98 -9.99 -6.49 10.75
C VAL A 98 -9.86 -7.01 9.31
N ILE A 99 -9.01 -6.36 8.51
CA ILE A 99 -8.81 -6.63 7.09
C ILE A 99 -7.47 -7.35 6.91
N ASP A 100 -7.50 -8.56 6.37
CA ASP A 100 -6.28 -9.28 6.02
C ASP A 100 -5.69 -8.74 4.71
N PRO A 101 -4.35 -8.75 4.56
CA PRO A 101 -3.74 -8.68 3.24
C PRO A 101 -4.28 -9.79 2.33
N ILE A 102 -4.24 -9.54 1.02
CA ILE A 102 -4.53 -10.60 0.04
C ILE A 102 -3.54 -11.74 0.25
N ASN A 103 -4.01 -12.99 0.14
CA ASN A 103 -3.17 -14.16 0.34
C ASN A 103 -1.92 -14.11 -0.57
N ASN A 104 -0.76 -14.41 0.01
CA ASN A 104 0.56 -14.30 -0.64
C ASN A 104 0.91 -12.90 -1.18
N LYS A 105 0.30 -11.83 -0.64
CA LYS A 105 0.67 -10.45 -0.96
C LYS A 105 0.95 -9.65 0.30
N ARG A 106 1.80 -8.63 0.15
CA ARG A 106 2.13 -7.68 1.21
C ARG A 106 1.36 -6.38 1.04
N ILE A 107 1.17 -5.68 2.15
CA ILE A 107 0.67 -4.31 2.11
C ILE A 107 1.84 -3.41 1.76
N VAL A 108 1.72 -2.65 0.68
CA VAL A 108 2.78 -1.79 0.16
C VAL A 108 2.25 -0.36 0.04
N GLY A 109 3.03 0.62 0.52
CA GLY A 109 2.74 2.03 0.33
C GLY A 109 3.35 2.53 -0.98
N ILE A 110 2.51 2.96 -1.93
CA ILE A 110 2.97 3.46 -3.24
C ILE A 110 2.60 4.94 -3.36
N SER A 111 3.60 5.76 -3.67
CA SER A 111 3.43 7.18 -3.97
C SER A 111 3.56 7.44 -5.46
N ALA A 112 2.64 8.19 -6.05
CA ALA A 112 2.74 8.65 -7.43
C ALA A 112 3.39 10.04 -7.48
N MET A 113 4.52 10.15 -8.17
CA MET A 113 5.18 11.41 -8.48
C MET A 113 4.86 11.82 -9.91
N VAL A 114 4.22 12.98 -10.08
CA VAL A 114 3.83 13.51 -11.40
C VAL A 114 4.65 14.78 -11.66
N SER A 115 5.43 14.77 -12.73
CA SER A 115 6.24 15.91 -13.17
C SER A 115 6.10 16.09 -14.68
N GLY A 116 5.30 17.10 -15.07
CA GLY A 116 4.94 17.32 -16.46
C GLY A 116 4.27 16.08 -17.08
N PRO A 117 4.76 15.57 -18.23
CA PRO A 117 4.19 14.37 -18.87
C PRO A 117 4.65 13.06 -18.23
N ARG A 118 5.49 13.08 -17.19
CA ARG A 118 6.06 11.88 -16.57
C ARG A 118 5.37 11.56 -15.25
N THR A 119 4.95 10.31 -15.11
CA THR A 119 4.46 9.75 -13.86
C THR A 119 5.39 8.62 -13.44
N VAL A 120 5.89 8.67 -12.21
CA VAL A 120 6.70 7.61 -11.60
C VAL A 120 5.97 7.11 -10.36
N LEU A 121 5.85 5.80 -10.23
CA LEU A 121 5.37 5.17 -9.00
C LEU A 121 6.59 4.78 -8.16
N VAL A 122 6.60 5.20 -6.90
CA VAL A 122 7.67 4.94 -5.95
C VAL A 122 7.13 4.04 -4.84
N ALA A 123 7.81 2.92 -4.61
CA ALA A 123 7.43 1.90 -3.63
C ALA A 123 8.69 1.33 -2.96
N ASP A 124 8.68 0.98 -1.67
CA ASP A 124 7.66 1.27 -0.66
C ASP A 124 8.02 2.56 0.09
N THR A 125 7.06 3.47 0.25
CA THR A 125 7.29 4.76 0.91
C THR A 125 6.75 4.86 2.32
N ASN A 126 5.94 3.89 2.80
CA ASN A 126 5.16 4.06 4.04
C ASN A 126 4.90 2.77 4.85
N VAL A 127 5.39 1.58 4.47
CA VAL A 127 5.08 0.35 5.23
C VAL A 127 6.34 -0.34 5.77
N HIS A 128 7.30 -0.67 4.91
CA HIS A 128 8.50 -1.41 5.29
C HIS A 128 9.69 -0.46 5.50
N ASP A 129 10.37 -0.57 6.64
CA ASP A 129 11.53 0.27 7.01
C ASP A 129 12.83 -0.21 6.35
N MET A 130 13.18 -1.48 6.58
CA MET A 130 14.33 -2.15 5.96
C MET A 130 13.87 -3.49 5.38
N PRO A 131 13.26 -3.50 4.17
CA PRO A 131 12.75 -4.72 3.58
C PRO A 131 13.86 -5.70 3.22
N SER A 132 13.63 -7.00 3.40
CA SER A 132 14.51 -8.06 2.87
C SER A 132 14.46 -8.13 1.34
N ALA A 133 15.36 -8.88 0.71
CA ALA A 133 15.34 -9.11 -0.73
C ALA A 133 14.00 -9.69 -1.24
N GLU A 134 13.41 -10.65 -0.51
CA GLU A 134 12.08 -11.18 -0.81
C GLU A 134 10.99 -10.12 -0.68
N GLU A 135 11.07 -9.24 0.32
CA GLU A 135 10.12 -8.15 0.51
C GLU A 135 10.24 -7.11 -0.60
N ILE A 136 11.47 -6.80 -1.05
CA ILE A 136 11.72 -5.92 -2.20
C ILE A 136 11.11 -6.52 -3.47
N ALA A 137 11.25 -7.82 -3.70
CA ALA A 137 10.62 -8.51 -4.83
C ALA A 137 9.08 -8.44 -4.74
N ASP A 138 8.49 -8.66 -3.56
CA ASP A 138 7.05 -8.53 -3.33
C ASP A 138 6.55 -7.08 -3.58
N ILE A 139 7.35 -6.08 -3.17
CA ILE A 139 7.08 -4.66 -3.40
C ILE A 139 7.11 -4.32 -4.90
N ALA A 140 8.09 -4.85 -5.64
CA ALA A 140 8.21 -4.67 -7.08
C ALA A 140 6.99 -5.23 -7.83
N GLU A 141 6.56 -6.45 -7.50
CA GLU A 141 5.37 -7.08 -8.08
C GLU A 141 4.08 -6.30 -7.77
N ALA A 142 3.93 -5.81 -6.53
CA ALA A 142 2.80 -4.97 -6.14
C ALA A 142 2.78 -3.64 -6.89
N GLY A 143 3.94 -3.00 -7.06
CA GLY A 143 4.12 -1.80 -7.87
C GLY A 143 3.72 -2.02 -9.33
N ALA A 144 4.20 -3.11 -9.93
CA ALA A 144 3.89 -3.47 -11.31
C ALA A 144 2.40 -3.77 -11.52
N GLU A 145 1.74 -4.43 -10.55
CA GLU A 145 0.29 -4.66 -10.59
C GLU A 145 -0.50 -3.35 -10.53
N LEU A 146 -0.14 -2.43 -9.63
CA LEU A 146 -0.79 -1.13 -9.55
C LEU A 146 -0.58 -0.32 -10.84
N ALA A 147 0.63 -0.31 -11.39
CA ALA A 147 0.94 0.35 -12.65
C ALA A 147 0.01 -0.12 -13.77
N ARG A 148 -0.19 -1.44 -13.90
CA ARG A 148 -1.13 -2.02 -14.88
C ARG A 148 -2.57 -1.60 -14.65
N ARG A 149 -3.04 -1.59 -13.40
CA ARG A 149 -4.40 -1.14 -13.05
C ARG A 149 -4.63 0.33 -13.41
N LEU A 150 -3.57 1.15 -13.38
CA LEU A 150 -3.61 2.56 -13.80
C LEU A 150 -3.39 2.75 -15.30
N GLY A 151 -3.22 1.68 -16.08
CA GLY A 151 -3.06 1.72 -17.54
C GLY A 151 -1.61 1.93 -18.02
N PHE A 152 -0.62 1.80 -17.14
CA PHE A 152 0.80 1.86 -17.52
C PHE A 152 1.35 0.48 -17.89
N VAL A 153 2.34 0.47 -18.79
CA VAL A 153 3.20 -0.70 -18.99
C VAL A 153 4.30 -0.65 -17.91
N PRO A 154 4.37 -1.63 -16.98
CA PRO A 154 5.30 -1.58 -15.87
C PRO A 154 6.76 -1.78 -16.32
N ARG A 155 7.61 -0.86 -15.89
CA ARG A 155 9.08 -0.95 -15.94
C ARG A 155 9.61 -0.60 -14.57
N VAL A 156 10.22 -1.56 -13.90
CA VAL A 156 10.64 -1.43 -12.50
C VAL A 156 12.14 -1.24 -12.41
N ALA A 157 12.59 -0.22 -11.69
CA ALA A 157 14.00 -0.05 -11.36
C ALA A 157 14.19 -0.30 -9.86
N LEU A 158 15.05 -1.25 -9.50
CA LEU A 158 15.44 -1.49 -8.11
C LEU A 158 16.57 -0.53 -7.75
N LEU A 159 16.25 0.44 -6.90
CA LEU A 159 17.14 1.57 -6.64
C LEU A 159 18.12 1.29 -5.51
N ALA A 160 19.39 1.63 -5.74
CA ALA A 160 20.42 1.70 -4.71
C ALA A 160 21.29 2.94 -4.94
N TYR A 161 22.21 3.21 -4.02
CA TYR A 161 23.21 4.26 -4.22
C TYR A 161 24.33 3.82 -5.19
N SER A 162 24.50 2.50 -5.35
CA SER A 162 25.40 1.90 -6.34
C SER A 162 24.67 1.63 -7.65
N SER A 163 25.45 1.40 -8.71
CA SER A 163 24.92 0.88 -9.96
C SER A 163 25.75 -0.33 -10.38
N PHE A 164 25.07 -1.46 -10.61
CA PHE A 164 25.65 -2.70 -11.13
C PHE A 164 26.94 -3.14 -10.43
N GLY A 165 26.94 -3.15 -9.10
CA GLY A 165 28.04 -3.64 -8.28
C GLY A 165 28.97 -2.56 -7.73
N TYR A 166 28.89 -1.30 -8.19
CA TYR A 166 29.84 -0.27 -7.76
C TYR A 166 29.19 1.05 -7.30
N PRO A 167 29.65 1.62 -6.17
CA PRO A 167 30.50 0.99 -5.14
C PRO A 167 29.78 -0.17 -4.42
N GLU A 168 30.52 -1.12 -3.87
CA GLU A 168 29.92 -2.21 -3.09
C GLU A 168 29.26 -1.69 -1.80
N GLY A 169 28.13 -2.30 -1.43
CA GLY A 169 27.41 -2.01 -0.20
C GLY A 169 26.41 -3.08 0.17
N GLU A 170 26.26 -3.32 1.48
CA GLU A 170 25.31 -4.29 2.04
C GLU A 170 23.86 -4.00 1.62
N ARG A 171 23.47 -2.72 1.49
CA ARG A 171 22.10 -2.39 1.02
C ARG A 171 21.90 -2.66 -0.47
N SER A 172 22.97 -2.59 -1.24
CA SER A 172 22.95 -2.88 -2.67
C SER A 172 22.87 -4.38 -2.94
N THR A 173 23.38 -5.23 -2.04
CA THR A 173 23.24 -6.70 -2.19
C THR A 173 21.79 -7.12 -2.11
N PHE A 174 20.97 -6.54 -1.22
CA PHE A 174 19.54 -6.87 -1.16
C PHE A 174 18.78 -6.54 -2.44
N MET A 175 19.16 -5.46 -3.14
CA MET A 175 18.55 -5.11 -4.42
C MET A 175 18.93 -6.11 -5.52
N ARG A 176 20.19 -6.58 -5.56
CA ARG A 176 20.62 -7.64 -6.49
C ARG A 176 19.96 -8.98 -6.18
N GLU A 177 19.91 -9.36 -4.91
CA GLU A 177 19.22 -10.58 -4.49
C GLU A 177 17.73 -10.53 -4.85
N ALA A 178 17.11 -9.35 -4.81
CA ALA A 178 15.73 -9.18 -5.27
C ALA A 178 15.60 -9.36 -6.79
N VAL A 179 16.58 -8.95 -7.61
CA VAL A 179 16.63 -9.29 -9.05
C VAL A 179 16.67 -10.81 -9.23
N ASP A 180 17.58 -11.51 -8.54
CA ASP A 180 17.69 -12.97 -8.61
C ASP A 180 16.38 -13.69 -8.20
N ILE A 181 15.66 -13.12 -7.23
CA ILE A 181 14.36 -13.64 -6.79
C ILE A 181 13.30 -13.41 -7.88
N LEU A 182 13.25 -12.22 -8.48
CA LEU A 182 12.31 -11.92 -9.56
C LEU A 182 12.57 -12.80 -10.79
N ASP A 183 13.83 -13.08 -11.12
CA ASP A 183 14.22 -14.01 -12.19
C ASP A 183 13.63 -15.41 -11.95
N LYS A 184 13.79 -15.92 -10.73
CA LYS A 184 13.25 -17.23 -10.32
C LYS A 184 11.73 -17.26 -10.31
N ARG A 185 11.07 -16.12 -10.07
CA ARG A 185 9.60 -16.00 -10.09
C ARG A 185 9.03 -15.93 -11.51
N ASN A 186 9.87 -15.74 -12.54
CA ASN A 186 9.48 -15.62 -13.94
C ASN A 186 8.34 -14.59 -14.12
N THR A 187 8.60 -13.37 -13.64
CA THR A 187 7.59 -12.30 -13.67
C THR A 187 7.30 -11.83 -15.09
N ASN A 188 6.17 -11.14 -15.27
CA ASN A 188 5.66 -10.71 -16.58
C ASN A 188 5.82 -9.20 -16.84
N PHE A 189 6.83 -8.58 -16.23
CA PHE A 189 7.13 -7.15 -16.42
C PHE A 189 8.65 -6.95 -16.51
N GLU A 190 9.06 -5.84 -17.11
CA GLU A 190 10.48 -5.47 -17.19
C GLU A 190 10.95 -4.95 -15.83
N TYR A 191 12.10 -5.44 -15.36
CA TYR A 191 12.78 -4.94 -14.18
C TYR A 191 14.29 -5.01 -14.35
N ASP A 192 15.01 -4.15 -13.63
CA ASP A 192 16.48 -4.21 -13.55
C ASP A 192 16.97 -3.51 -12.28
N GLY A 193 18.24 -3.75 -11.92
CA GLY A 193 18.94 -3.15 -10.79
C GLY A 193 20.11 -4.01 -10.28
N GLU A 194 20.82 -3.58 -9.25
CA GLU A 194 20.61 -2.33 -8.53
C GLU A 194 21.15 -1.12 -9.32
N MET A 195 20.45 0.02 -9.27
CA MET A 195 20.91 1.22 -9.96
C MET A 195 20.57 2.52 -9.23
N ALA A 196 21.35 3.57 -9.50
CA ALA A 196 21.05 4.90 -9.00
C ALA A 196 19.81 5.51 -9.69
N ALA A 197 19.13 6.43 -8.99
CA ALA A 197 17.88 7.00 -9.46
C ALA A 197 18.05 7.85 -10.74
N ASP A 198 19.17 8.53 -10.90
CA ASP A 198 19.52 9.30 -12.09
C ASP A 198 19.72 8.40 -13.32
N VAL A 199 20.34 7.24 -13.14
CA VAL A 199 20.44 6.17 -14.15
C VAL A 199 19.03 5.71 -14.54
N ALA A 200 18.22 5.30 -13.56
CA ALA A 200 16.86 4.81 -13.79
C ALA A 200 15.99 5.79 -14.58
N LEU A 201 16.11 7.10 -14.32
CA LEU A 201 15.27 8.14 -14.93
C LEU A 201 15.80 8.69 -16.26
N THR A 202 17.02 8.31 -16.68
CA THR A 202 17.68 8.90 -17.86
C THR A 202 17.92 7.86 -18.94
N GLN A 203 17.07 7.84 -19.96
CA GLN A 203 17.16 6.86 -21.05
C GLN A 203 18.51 6.85 -21.79
N LYS A 204 19.22 7.99 -21.87
CA LYS A 204 20.58 8.05 -22.44
C LYS A 204 21.61 7.28 -21.60
N LEU A 205 21.46 7.27 -20.27
CA LEU A 205 22.36 6.55 -19.37
C LEU A 205 22.15 5.03 -19.48
N TRP A 206 20.90 4.59 -19.63
CA TRP A 206 20.58 3.18 -19.93
C TRP A 206 21.31 2.66 -21.17
N SER A 207 21.26 3.42 -22.28
CA SER A 207 21.94 3.04 -23.52
C SER A 207 23.45 2.96 -23.36
N SER A 208 24.05 3.86 -22.56
CA SER A 208 25.50 3.85 -22.33
C SER A 208 25.96 2.73 -21.39
N ILE A 209 25.15 2.34 -20.40
CA ILE A 209 25.48 1.27 -19.46
C ILE A 209 25.35 -0.10 -20.11
N LEU A 210 24.27 -0.34 -20.88
CA LEU A 210 24.11 -1.57 -21.65
C LEU A 210 25.12 -1.71 -22.80
N SER A 211 25.68 -0.58 -23.28
CA SER A 211 26.76 -0.61 -24.28
C SER A 211 28.13 -0.95 -23.70
N VAL A 212 28.25 -1.04 -22.37
CA VAL A 212 29.50 -1.33 -21.67
C VAL A 212 29.24 -2.42 -20.64
N ASP A 213 29.29 -3.68 -21.09
CA ASP A 213 29.51 -4.80 -20.18
C ASP A 213 30.73 -5.65 -20.61
N TYR A 214 31.37 -6.24 -19.60
CA TYR A 214 32.79 -6.63 -19.45
C TYR A 214 33.36 -7.70 -20.42
N GLN A 215 32.70 -7.95 -21.55
CA GLN A 215 33.12 -8.88 -22.60
C GLN A 215 32.88 -8.37 -24.03
N GLY A 216 32.42 -7.13 -24.24
CA GLY A 216 32.42 -6.52 -25.58
C GLY A 216 31.53 -7.21 -26.62
N GLN A 217 30.43 -7.84 -26.22
CA GLN A 217 29.38 -8.27 -27.14
C GLN A 217 28.10 -7.43 -26.94
N GLN A 218 27.64 -6.80 -28.02
CA GLN A 218 26.38 -6.08 -28.09
C GLN A 218 25.18 -7.03 -27.89
N MET A 219 24.20 -6.62 -27.10
CA MET A 219 22.82 -7.11 -27.23
C MET A 219 21.84 -5.93 -27.36
N PHE A 220 20.96 -6.08 -28.36
CA PHE A 220 19.75 -5.32 -28.75
C PHE A 220 19.73 -3.79 -28.65
#